data_AF-A0A355GIT2-F1
#
_entry.id   AF-A0A355GIT2-F1
#
_cell.length_a   1.000
_cell.length_b   1.000
_cell.length_c   1.000
_cell.angle_alpha   90.00
_cell.angle_beta   90.00
_cell.angle_gamma   90.00
#
_symmetry.space_group_name_H-M   'P 1'
#
loop_
_entity.id
_entity.type
_entity.pdbx_description
1 polymer ?
#
loop_
_entity_poly.entity_id
_entity_poly.type
_entity_poly.pdbx_seq_one_letter_code
_entity_poly.pdbx_strand_id
1 'polypeptide(L)'
;FDFDLFTASTLFYFAAATSFERQRSREQKLPLFLCAEDSEFVQTVDHWLQLVSQWEQQADRSREDVQQGVKQAERMLAPWNRVGLFQPEVPHMYYYTAAPEMEPR
;
A
#
# COMPACT_ATOMS: atom_id res chain seq x y z
N PHE A 1 12.42 -11.01 11.80
CA PHE A 1 11.09 -10.80 11.19
C PHE A 1 10.38 -9.74 11.99
N ASP A 2 9.94 -8.66 11.35
CA ASP A 2 9.24 -7.56 12.00
C ASP A 2 7.84 -7.42 11.38
N PHE A 3 6.81 -7.50 12.20
CA PHE A 3 5.42 -7.52 11.71
C PHE A 3 4.95 -6.14 11.25
N ASP A 4 5.43 -5.06 11.85
CA ASP A 4 5.02 -3.70 11.49
C ASP A 4 5.54 -3.33 10.08
N LEU A 5 6.78 -3.72 9.76
CA LEU A 5 7.32 -3.57 8.40
C LEU A 5 6.60 -4.47 7.37
N PHE A 6 6.20 -5.67 7.78
CA PHE A 6 5.38 -6.55 6.94
C PHE A 6 4.01 -5.91 6.66
N THR A 7 3.33 -5.39 7.69
CA THR A 7 2.06 -4.69 7.55
C THR A 7 2.21 -3.47 6.63
N ALA A 8 3.21 -2.62 6.87
CA ALA A 8 3.48 -1.46 6.02
C ALA A 8 3.73 -1.85 4.55
N SER A 9 4.49 -2.92 4.32
CA SER A 9 4.71 -3.47 2.97
C SER A 9 3.40 -3.93 2.31
N THR A 10 2.51 -4.55 3.08
CA THR A 10 1.20 -4.99 2.58
C THR A 10 0.31 -3.82 2.16
N LEU A 11 0.47 -2.64 2.77
CA LEU A 11 -0.29 -1.44 2.39
C LEU A 11 0.01 -0.94 0.97
N PHE A 12 1.19 -1.24 0.40
CA PHE A 12 1.47 -0.92 -1.00
C PHE A 12 0.56 -1.72 -1.96
N TYR A 13 0.32 -3.00 -1.66
CA TYR A 13 -0.65 -3.80 -2.43
C TYR A 13 -2.05 -3.21 -2.34
N PHE A 14 -2.51 -2.83 -1.15
CA PHE A 14 -3.83 -2.20 -0.99
C PHE A 14 -3.93 -0.84 -1.68
N ALA A 15 -2.86 -0.04 -1.68
CA ALA A 15 -2.80 1.21 -2.44
C ALA A 15 -2.98 0.96 -3.94
N ALA A 16 -2.31 -0.05 -4.49
CA ALA A 16 -2.46 -0.46 -5.89
C ALA A 16 -3.88 -0.95 -6.19
N ALA A 17 -4.41 -1.87 -5.38
CA ALA A 17 -5.72 -2.48 -5.59
C ALA A 17 -6.85 -1.44 -5.52
N THR A 18 -6.82 -0.55 -4.52
CA THR A 18 -7.84 0.51 -4.37
C THR A 18 -7.71 1.59 -5.46
N SER A 19 -6.48 1.87 -5.92
CA SER A 19 -6.24 2.78 -7.05
C SER A 19 -6.76 2.19 -8.36
N PHE A 20 -6.51 0.90 -8.62
CA PHE A 20 -7.03 0.16 -9.76
C PHE A 20 -8.56 0.19 -9.79
N GLU A 21 -9.21 -0.18 -8.67
CA GLU A 21 -10.68 -0.18 -8.59
C GLU A 21 -11.27 1.20 -8.79
N ARG A 22 -10.63 2.25 -8.27
CA ARG A 22 -11.09 3.63 -8.50
C ARG A 22 -10.99 4.01 -9.99
N GLN A 23 -9.84 3.74 -10.62
CA GLN A 23 -9.63 4.06 -12.02
C GLN A 23 -10.64 3.34 -12.91
N ARG A 24 -10.92 2.07 -12.61
CA ARG A 24 -11.92 1.25 -13.31
C ARG A 24 -13.36 1.73 -13.08
N SER A 25 -13.74 1.98 -11.82
CA SER A 25 -15.14 2.26 -11.45
C SER A 25 -15.56 3.72 -11.61
N ARG A 26 -14.68 4.68 -11.30
CA ARG A 26 -15.01 6.12 -11.30
C ARG A 26 -14.50 6.84 -12.52
N GLU A 27 -13.31 6.47 -13.00
CA GLU A 27 -12.64 7.19 -14.10
C GLU A 27 -12.86 6.52 -15.46
N GLN A 28 -13.55 5.36 -15.47
CA GLN A 28 -13.80 4.53 -16.67
C GLN A 28 -12.52 4.21 -17.46
N LYS A 29 -11.38 4.17 -16.76
CA LYS A 29 -10.09 3.79 -17.31
C LYS A 29 -9.93 2.27 -17.27
N LEU A 30 -9.04 1.75 -18.10
CA LEU A 30 -8.59 0.37 -18.09
C LEU A 30 -7.13 0.33 -17.61
N PRO A 31 -6.88 0.55 -16.31
CA PRO A 31 -5.53 0.44 -15.75
C PRO A 31 -4.97 -0.98 -15.95
N LEU A 32 -3.66 -1.11 -16.02
CA LEU A 32 -3.02 -2.42 -15.98
C LEU A 32 -3.08 -2.98 -14.56
N PHE A 33 -2.84 -4.29 -14.44
CA PHE A 33 -2.85 -4.99 -13.16
C PHE A 33 -1.96 -4.26 -12.13
N LEU A 34 -2.54 -3.97 -10.96
CA LEU A 34 -1.88 -3.24 -9.86
C LEU A 34 -1.25 -1.89 -10.26
N CYS A 35 -1.87 -1.19 -11.23
CA CYS A 35 -1.39 0.11 -11.71
C CYS A 35 0.05 0.04 -12.27
N ALA A 36 0.42 -1.05 -12.95
CA ALA A 36 1.76 -1.24 -13.51
C ALA A 36 2.15 -0.17 -14.57
N GLU A 37 1.18 0.57 -15.10
CA GLU A 37 1.39 1.72 -15.97
C GLU A 37 1.77 3.01 -15.23
N ASP A 38 1.51 3.10 -13.91
CA ASP A 38 1.85 4.23 -13.06
C ASP A 38 3.34 4.14 -12.67
N SER A 39 4.18 4.77 -13.49
CA SER A 39 5.65 4.73 -13.31
C SER A 39 6.10 5.35 -11.99
N GLU A 40 5.36 6.32 -11.45
CA GLU A 40 5.65 6.92 -10.14
C GLU A 40 5.35 5.94 -9.01
N PHE A 41 4.25 5.19 -9.11
CA PHE A 41 3.90 4.15 -8.17
C PHE A 41 4.92 3.00 -8.18
N VAL A 42 5.31 2.54 -9.38
CA VAL A 42 6.33 1.47 -9.53
C VAL A 42 7.66 1.90 -8.91
N GLN A 43 8.14 3.11 -9.20
CA GLN A 43 9.37 3.64 -8.58
C GLN A 43 9.26 3.72 -7.04
N THR A 44 8.07 4.06 -6.54
CA THR A 44 7.81 4.14 -5.10
C THR A 44 7.87 2.75 -4.44
N VAL A 45 7.31 1.72 -5.09
CA VAL A 45 7.43 0.32 -4.66
C VAL A 45 8.89 -0.13 -4.67
N ASP A 46 9.63 0.15 -5.74
CA ASP A 46 11.05 -0.22 -5.85
C ASP A 46 11.89 0.43 -4.73
N HIS A 47 11.65 1.71 -4.45
CA HIS A 47 12.35 2.42 -3.37
C HIS A 47 12.00 1.81 -2.00
N TRP A 48 10.73 1.46 -1.75
CA TRP A 48 10.34 0.77 -0.52
C TRP A 48 11.05 -0.59 -0.37
N LEU A 49 11.07 -1.40 -1.44
CA LEU A 49 11.74 -2.71 -1.43
C LEU A 49 13.25 -2.58 -1.14
N GLN A 50 13.91 -1.57 -1.69
CA GLN A 50 15.31 -1.29 -1.39
C GLN A 50 15.53 -0.95 0.09
N LEU A 51 14.69 -0.10 0.67
CA LEU A 51 14.78 0.27 2.09
C LEU A 51 14.56 -0.93 3.01
N VAL A 52 13.51 -1.72 2.76
CA VAL A 52 13.21 -2.92 3.55
C VAL A 52 14.36 -3.92 3.45
N SER A 53 14.92 -4.13 2.25
CA SER A 53 16.06 -5.04 2.05
C SER A 53 17.31 -4.60 2.82
N GLN A 54 17.60 -3.29 2.85
CA GLN A 54 18.70 -2.73 3.63
C GLN A 54 18.50 -2.92 5.12
N TRP A 55 17.27 -2.71 5.61
CA TRP A 55 16.92 -2.95 7.00
C TRP A 55 17.02 -4.43 7.36
N GLU A 56 16.57 -5.35 6.50
CA GLU A 56 16.70 -6.79 6.75
C GLU A 56 18.15 -7.25 6.96
N GLN A 57 19.11 -6.58 6.32
CA GLN A 57 20.54 -6.85 6.46
C GLN A 57 21.16 -6.24 7.72
N GLN A 58 20.48 -5.32 8.42
CA GLN A 58 20.95 -4.75 9.69
C GLN A 58 20.64 -5.69 10.86
N ALA A 59 21.70 -6.14 11.54
CA ALA A 59 21.64 -7.09 12.64
C ALA A 59 20.98 -6.52 13.93
N ASP A 60 21.13 -5.22 14.20
CA ASP A 60 20.58 -4.54 15.38
C ASP A 60 19.70 -3.37 14.97
N ARG A 61 18.45 -3.66 14.60
CA ARG A 61 17.43 -2.62 14.38
C ARG A 61 16.73 -2.30 15.67
N SER A 62 16.69 -1.02 16.02
CA SER A 62 15.89 -0.55 17.13
C SER A 62 14.41 -0.51 16.75
N ARG A 63 13.54 -0.52 17.75
CA ARG A 63 12.10 -0.28 17.54
C ARG A 63 11.82 1.10 16.93
N GLU A 64 12.69 2.07 17.20
CA GLU A 64 12.57 3.42 16.65
C GLU A 64 12.81 3.41 15.13
N ASP A 65 13.79 2.65 14.65
CA ASP A 65 14.07 2.49 13.21
C ASP A 65 12.86 1.91 12.47
N VAL A 66 12.22 0.90 13.06
CA VAL A 66 10.99 0.29 12.51
C VAL A 66 9.87 1.32 12.42
N GLN A 67 9.64 2.10 13.47
CA GLN A 67 8.61 3.15 13.47
C GLN A 67 8.90 4.24 12.44
N GLN A 68 10.16 4.62 12.25
CA GLN A 68 10.54 5.55 11.18
C GLN A 68 10.27 4.94 9.81
N GLY A 69 10.52 3.64 9.63
CA GLY A 69 10.20 2.93 8.40
C GLY A 69 8.71 2.93 8.07
N VAL A 70 7.85 2.68 9.06
CA VAL A 70 6.39 2.76 8.89
C VAL A 70 5.95 4.18 8.50
N LYS A 71 6.48 5.22 9.17
CA LYS A 71 6.20 6.62 8.81
C LYS A 71 6.69 6.98 7.41
N GLN A 72 7.78 6.37 6.97
CA GLN A 72 8.29 6.56 5.61
C GLN A 72 7.38 5.91 4.58
N ALA A 73 6.89 4.69 4.83
CA ALA A 73 5.87 4.05 4.00
C ALA A 73 4.60 4.92 3.87
N GLU A 74 4.14 5.51 4.98
CA GLU A 74 2.98 6.42 4.98
C GLU A 74 3.20 7.63 4.06
N ARG A 75 4.37 8.26 4.14
CA ARG A 75 4.73 9.40 3.28
C ARG A 75 4.82 9.01 1.81
N MET A 76 5.44 7.86 1.53
CA MET A 76 5.56 7.31 0.18
C MET A 76 4.19 7.03 -0.44
N LEU A 77 3.28 6.45 0.33
CA LEU A 77 1.94 6.11 -0.14
C LEU A 77 0.94 7.26 -0.11
N ALA A 78 1.30 8.43 0.45
CA ALA A 78 0.39 9.57 0.57
C ALA A 78 -0.39 9.93 -0.73
N PRO A 79 0.21 9.89 -1.95
CA PRO A 79 -0.52 10.15 -3.19
C PRO A 79 -1.62 9.12 -3.52
N TRP A 80 -1.43 7.87 -3.09
CA TRP A 80 -2.34 6.74 -3.34
C TRP A 80 -3.20 6.38 -2.11
N ASN A 81 -2.91 6.94 -0.93
CA ASN A 81 -3.63 6.70 0.32
C ASN A 81 -4.96 7.47 0.38
N ARG A 82 -5.96 6.96 -0.34
CA ARG A 82 -7.29 7.61 -0.46
C ARG A 82 -8.35 7.03 0.48
N VAL A 83 -8.09 5.84 1.01
CA VAL A 83 -9.01 5.08 1.87
C VAL A 83 -8.58 5.07 3.34
N GLY A 84 -7.54 5.83 3.70
CA GLY A 84 -7.03 5.86 5.08
C GLY A 84 -6.26 4.59 5.45
N LEU A 85 -5.36 4.11 4.57
CA LEU A 85 -4.54 2.90 4.75
C LEU A 85 -3.74 2.86 6.06
N PHE A 86 -3.34 4.04 6.57
CA PHE A 86 -2.57 4.19 7.82
C PHE A 86 -3.42 4.68 9.00
N GLN A 87 -4.76 4.70 8.87
CA GLN A 87 -5.69 5.15 9.89
C GLN A 87 -6.44 3.95 10.49
N PRO A 88 -5.86 3.27 11.50
CA PRO A 88 -6.49 2.10 12.13
C PRO A 88 -7.77 2.45 12.90
N GLU A 89 -7.99 3.73 13.18
CA GLU A 89 -9.16 4.22 13.91
C GLU A 89 -10.45 4.25 13.08
N VAL A 90 -10.38 3.98 11.77
CA VAL A 90 -11.57 3.83 10.93
C VAL A 90 -12.14 2.42 11.12
N PRO A 91 -13.28 2.25 11.82
CA PRO A 91 -13.92 0.95 11.92
C PRO A 91 -14.32 0.52 10.50
N HIS A 92 -14.08 -0.75 10.14
CA HIS A 92 -14.46 -1.32 8.84
C HIS A 92 -13.59 -0.92 7.63
N MET A 93 -12.27 -0.81 7.79
CA MET A 93 -11.31 -0.66 6.66
C MET A 93 -11.55 -1.69 5.52
N TYR A 94 -12.15 -2.86 5.84
CA TYR A 94 -12.49 -3.93 4.89
C TYR A 94 -13.87 -3.84 4.21
N TYR A 95 -14.74 -2.89 4.57
CA TYR A 95 -16.08 -2.81 3.94
C TYR A 95 -16.00 -2.49 2.44
N TYR A 96 -14.93 -1.82 2.01
CA TYR A 96 -14.68 -1.46 0.61
C TYR A 96 -13.74 -2.43 -0.14
N THR A 97 -13.15 -3.42 0.56
CA THR A 97 -12.36 -4.48 -0.07
C THR A 97 -13.18 -5.74 -0.36
N ALA A 98 -14.37 -5.86 0.24
CA ALA A 98 -15.33 -6.87 -0.16
C ALA A 98 -15.89 -6.52 -1.54
N ALA A 99 -15.61 -7.35 -2.54
CA ALA A 99 -16.36 -7.32 -3.79
C ALA A 99 -17.86 -7.47 -3.46
N PRO A 100 -18.76 -6.66 -4.03
CA PRO A 100 -20.19 -6.83 -3.82
C PRO A 100 -20.61 -8.25 -4.27
N GLU A 101 -21.46 -8.92 -3.49
CA GLU A 101 -21.89 -10.32 -3.70
C GLU A 101 -22.63 -10.60 -5.03
N MET A 102 -22.82 -9.60 -5.89
CA MET A 102 -23.55 -9.76 -7.15
C MET A 102 -22.67 -9.45 -8.36
N GLU A 103 -22.21 -10.51 -9.02
CA GLU A 103 -21.75 -10.46 -10.40
C GLU A 103 -22.87 -9.91 -11.32
N PRO A 104 -22.57 -9.01 -12.26
CA PRO A 104 -23.51 -8.69 -13.32
C PRO A 104 -23.68 -9.93 -14.22
N ARG A 105 -24.92 -10.38 -14.35
CA ARG A 105 -25.34 -11.36 -15.37
C ARG A 105 -25.22 -10.80 -16.78
#